data_AF-A0A368BXK8-F1
#
_entry.id   AF-A0A368BXK8-F1
#
_cell.length_a   1.000
_cell.length_b   1.000
_cell.length_c   1.000
_cell.angle_alpha   90.00
_cell.angle_beta   90.00
_cell.angle_gamma   90.00
#
_symmetry.space_group_name_H-M   'P 1'
#
loop_
_entity.id
_entity.type
_entity.pdbx_description
1 polymer ?
#
loop_
_entity_poly.entity_id
_entity_poly.type
_entity_poly.pdbx_seq_one_letter_code
_entity_poly.pdbx_strand_id
1 'polypeptide(L)'
;MLIKFSTKLIIFLLHFFLISSNTNAQEFNFEGDWQIRITQETGGKRNQDGFLKIQNENGIYIAYIQGGPIKIKINNDSIEMAADDWTGGSMPFERYFRGTMIKGEMSGVFGPENDITEEQKLLCQKIPLGCPFPEGSWTAKRLEKESVTAKPSNQKINFTGKWGIVERGMRRWTMDLTDKAKKWNEEFNVELDLPRQRCVSSGFVNGFGSAPEIFQDKNKITIITSSEVRRIYLDDRVPPKYSDWYPLGFSSGTWENETLVVRTKNLMPSVRGFMGNPISSNSEIVERFEMDEDGILNVHMTLYDPENYKTPPVSTVKWKRVKDESVVFPLLCDPDSFYRQIYEEGDFDEYIKRGHRRY
;
A
#
# COMPACT_ATOMS: atom_id res chain seq x y z
N MET A 1 -79.23 -70.26 -2.75
CA MET A 1 -79.00 -68.80 -2.72
C MET A 1 -77.74 -68.56 -1.92
N LEU A 2 -76.76 -67.91 -2.54
CA LEU A 2 -75.34 -67.88 -2.21
C LEU A 2 -74.97 -66.94 -1.03
N ILE A 3 -73.92 -67.37 -0.35
CA ILE A 3 -73.06 -66.71 0.65
C ILE A 3 -72.41 -65.42 0.10
N LYS A 4 -72.19 -64.41 0.95
CA LYS A 4 -70.95 -63.58 0.91
C LYS A 4 -70.73 -62.78 2.21
N PHE A 5 -69.65 -63.13 2.91
CA PHE A 5 -68.95 -62.32 3.89
C PHE A 5 -68.12 -61.24 3.17
N SER A 6 -67.98 -60.04 3.76
CA SER A 6 -67.01 -59.04 3.32
C SER A 6 -66.32 -58.38 4.52
N THR A 7 -65.02 -58.66 4.59
CA THR A 7 -64.01 -58.20 5.55
C THR A 7 -63.59 -56.76 5.20
N LYS A 8 -63.57 -55.84 6.16
CA LYS A 8 -62.97 -54.50 5.98
C LYS A 8 -61.52 -54.50 6.47
N LEU A 9 -60.61 -54.24 5.54
CA LEU A 9 -59.17 -54.12 5.72
C LEU A 9 -58.83 -52.67 6.13
N ILE A 10 -58.08 -52.49 7.23
CA ILE A 10 -57.58 -51.20 7.72
C ILE A 10 -56.23 -50.94 7.04
N ILE A 11 -56.11 -49.81 6.32
CA ILE A 11 -54.86 -49.36 5.69
C ILE A 11 -54.26 -48.25 6.55
N PHE A 12 -53.10 -48.53 7.17
CA PHE A 12 -52.26 -47.53 7.84
C PHE A 12 -51.36 -46.86 6.79
N LEU A 13 -51.54 -45.56 6.54
CA LEU A 13 -50.63 -44.75 5.73
C LEU A 13 -49.51 -44.19 6.64
N LEU A 14 -48.28 -44.70 6.49
CA LEU A 14 -47.08 -44.09 7.05
C LEU A 14 -46.67 -42.89 6.18
N HIS A 15 -46.76 -41.67 6.71
CA HIS A 15 -46.15 -40.49 6.10
C HIS A 15 -44.68 -40.39 6.53
N PHE A 16 -43.77 -40.62 5.59
CA PHE A 16 -42.35 -40.33 5.74
C PHE A 16 -42.16 -38.80 5.63
N PHE A 17 -41.98 -38.13 6.77
CA PHE A 17 -41.54 -36.74 6.82
C PHE A 17 -40.05 -36.68 6.44
N LEU A 18 -39.76 -36.28 5.20
CA LEU A 18 -38.43 -35.86 4.79
C LEU A 18 -38.12 -34.52 5.47
N ILE A 19 -37.33 -34.56 6.53
CA ILE A 19 -36.73 -33.38 7.14
C ILE A 19 -35.65 -32.91 6.18
N SER A 20 -35.98 -31.95 5.32
CA SER A 20 -34.99 -31.19 4.56
C SER A 20 -34.21 -30.32 5.55
N SER A 21 -33.05 -30.81 5.97
CA SER A 21 -32.06 -29.99 6.66
C SER A 21 -31.58 -28.91 5.68
N ASN A 22 -32.12 -27.70 5.81
CA ASN A 22 -31.50 -26.51 5.26
C ASN A 22 -30.16 -26.32 5.98
N THR A 23 -29.10 -26.89 5.43
CA THR A 23 -27.74 -26.41 5.70
C THR A 23 -27.71 -24.95 5.26
N ASN A 24 -27.77 -24.03 6.21
CA ASN A 24 -27.33 -22.66 6.00
C ASN A 24 -25.89 -22.74 5.49
N ALA A 25 -25.69 -22.61 4.18
CA ALA A 25 -24.38 -22.33 3.64
C ALA A 25 -23.99 -20.98 4.23
N GLN A 26 -23.01 -20.97 5.12
CA GLN A 26 -22.44 -19.74 5.62
C GLN A 26 -21.79 -19.04 4.42
N GLU A 27 -22.44 -17.99 3.91
CA GLU A 27 -21.95 -17.24 2.77
C GLU A 27 -20.73 -16.42 3.22
N PHE A 28 -19.55 -16.88 2.84
CA PHE A 28 -18.29 -16.19 3.13
C PHE A 28 -18.19 -14.96 2.24
N ASN A 29 -18.39 -13.77 2.81
CA ASN A 29 -18.29 -12.52 2.08
C ASN A 29 -16.84 -12.00 2.13
N PHE A 30 -16.10 -12.17 1.03
CA PHE A 30 -14.74 -11.64 0.84
C PHE A 30 -14.71 -10.21 0.31
N GLU A 31 -15.80 -9.71 -0.26
CA GLU A 31 -15.85 -8.41 -0.91
C GLU A 31 -15.73 -7.26 0.10
N GLY A 32 -15.01 -6.21 -0.31
CA GLY A 32 -14.82 -4.98 0.44
C GLY A 32 -13.36 -4.58 0.62
N ASP A 33 -13.18 -3.61 1.51
CA ASP A 33 -11.88 -3.05 1.87
C ASP A 33 -11.41 -3.66 3.20
N TRP A 34 -10.13 -4.04 3.24
CA TRP A 34 -9.52 -4.79 4.31
C TRP A 34 -8.17 -4.21 4.70
N GLN A 35 -7.93 -4.10 6.01
CA GLN A 35 -6.60 -3.88 6.56
C GLN A 35 -5.90 -5.22 6.63
N ILE A 36 -4.92 -5.45 5.76
CA ILE A 36 -4.09 -6.65 5.76
C ILE A 36 -2.82 -6.39 6.57
N ARG A 37 -2.42 -7.34 7.41
CA ARG A 37 -1.16 -7.31 8.15
C ARG A 37 -0.39 -8.58 7.92
N ILE A 38 0.90 -8.46 7.64
CA ILE A 38 1.82 -9.60 7.53
C ILE A 38 2.81 -9.57 8.70
N THR A 39 3.15 -10.75 9.19
CA THR A 39 4.20 -11.01 10.19
C THR A 39 5.20 -11.94 9.54
N GLN A 40 6.32 -11.39 9.08
CA GLN A 40 7.37 -12.15 8.39
C GLN A 40 8.36 -12.74 9.38
N GLU A 41 8.57 -14.05 9.28
CA GLU A 41 9.37 -14.85 10.21
C GLU A 41 10.74 -15.19 9.64
N THR A 42 10.83 -15.45 8.33
CA THR A 42 12.07 -15.75 7.60
C THR A 42 12.42 -14.62 6.61
N GLY A 43 13.64 -14.59 6.06
CA GLY A 43 14.03 -13.55 5.08
C GLY A 43 14.09 -12.12 5.62
N GLY A 44 14.45 -11.98 6.91
CA GLY A 44 14.50 -10.71 7.63
C GLY A 44 13.17 -10.39 8.31
N LYS A 45 13.13 -10.50 9.64
CA LYS A 45 11.91 -10.30 10.42
C LYS A 45 11.37 -8.89 10.23
N ARG A 46 10.11 -8.77 9.82
CA ARG A 46 9.42 -7.50 9.66
C ARG A 46 7.92 -7.71 9.74
N ASN A 47 7.24 -6.71 10.24
CA ASN A 47 5.79 -6.61 10.14
C ASN A 47 5.46 -5.54 9.10
N GLN A 48 4.35 -5.69 8.38
CA GLN A 48 3.89 -4.67 7.45
C GLN A 48 2.37 -4.64 7.40
N ASP A 49 1.81 -3.44 7.52
CA ASP A 49 0.40 -3.18 7.25
C ASP A 49 0.15 -2.82 5.78
N GLY A 50 -1.02 -3.17 5.29
CA GLY A 50 -1.46 -2.88 3.94
C GLY A 50 -2.95 -2.71 3.80
N PHE A 51 -3.34 -2.25 2.61
CA PHE A 51 -4.72 -2.11 2.20
C PHE A 51 -5.02 -3.15 1.11
N LEU A 52 -5.97 -4.05 1.39
CA LEU A 52 -6.45 -5.06 0.47
C LEU A 52 -7.89 -4.71 0.07
N LYS A 53 -8.13 -4.59 -1.23
CA LYS A 53 -9.48 -4.42 -1.77
C LYS A 53 -9.85 -5.66 -2.58
N ILE A 54 -11.01 -6.24 -2.31
CA ILE A 54 -11.55 -7.37 -3.06
C ILE A 54 -12.91 -6.97 -3.63
N GLN A 55 -13.11 -7.21 -4.93
CA GLN A 55 -14.35 -6.95 -5.63
C GLN A 55 -14.76 -8.19 -6.42
N ASN A 56 -16.04 -8.32 -6.72
CA ASN A 56 -16.60 -9.37 -7.55
C ASN A 56 -17.27 -8.74 -8.76
N GLU A 57 -16.77 -9.06 -9.95
CA GLU A 57 -17.33 -8.63 -11.22
C GLU A 57 -17.83 -9.85 -11.97
N ASN A 58 -19.16 -10.01 -12.01
CA ASN A 58 -19.83 -11.10 -12.73
C ASN A 58 -19.37 -12.52 -12.31
N GLY A 59 -19.11 -12.73 -11.02
CA GLY A 59 -18.65 -14.01 -10.47
C GLY A 59 -17.13 -14.21 -10.52
N ILE A 60 -16.38 -13.21 -11.00
CA ILE A 60 -14.91 -13.21 -11.02
C ILE A 60 -14.41 -12.26 -9.95
N TYR A 61 -13.60 -12.78 -9.02
CA TYR A 61 -12.94 -11.96 -8.03
C TYR A 61 -11.74 -11.23 -8.62
N ILE A 62 -11.68 -9.93 -8.36
CA ILE A 62 -10.53 -9.07 -8.61
C ILE A 62 -10.06 -8.49 -7.28
N ALA A 63 -8.74 -8.34 -7.12
CA ALA A 63 -8.21 -7.81 -5.89
C ALA A 63 -6.96 -6.96 -6.10
N TYR A 64 -6.74 -6.06 -5.14
CA TYR A 64 -5.64 -5.10 -5.15
C TYR A 64 -5.02 -5.02 -3.77
N ILE A 65 -3.69 -5.04 -3.70
CA ILE A 65 -2.95 -4.67 -2.50
C ILE A 65 -2.24 -3.36 -2.76
N GLN A 66 -2.48 -2.35 -1.92
CA GLN A 66 -1.90 -1.00 -2.01
C GLN A 66 -2.10 -0.34 -3.39
N GLY A 67 -3.21 -0.68 -4.07
CA GLY A 67 -3.55 -0.20 -5.43
C GLY A 67 -2.92 -0.99 -6.58
N GLY A 68 -2.04 -1.95 -6.29
CA GLY A 68 -1.49 -2.86 -7.30
C GLY A 68 -2.35 -4.13 -7.44
N PRO A 69 -2.66 -4.59 -8.66
CA PRO A 69 -3.48 -5.78 -8.87
C PRO A 69 -2.76 -7.02 -8.35
N ILE A 70 -3.52 -8.00 -7.86
CA ILE A 70 -3.00 -9.28 -7.38
C ILE A 70 -3.79 -10.44 -7.98
N LYS A 71 -3.17 -11.62 -8.04
CA LYS A 71 -3.92 -12.85 -8.37
C LYS A 71 -4.75 -13.23 -7.15
N ILE A 72 -5.98 -13.68 -7.36
CA ILE A 72 -6.87 -14.16 -6.29
C ILE A 72 -7.66 -15.38 -6.75
N LYS A 73 -7.80 -16.36 -5.87
CA LYS A 73 -8.68 -17.52 -6.02
C LYS A 73 -9.42 -17.73 -4.70
N ILE A 74 -10.73 -17.87 -4.76
CA ILE A 74 -11.58 -18.13 -3.60
C ILE A 74 -12.36 -19.41 -3.87
N ASN A 75 -12.29 -20.36 -2.93
CA ASN A 75 -13.08 -21.59 -2.96
C ASN A 75 -13.73 -21.80 -1.58
N ASN A 76 -15.04 -21.63 -1.48
CA ASN A 76 -15.79 -21.64 -0.21
C ASN A 76 -15.22 -20.66 0.82
N ASP A 77 -14.62 -21.17 1.89
CA ASP A 77 -13.99 -20.40 2.97
C ASP A 77 -12.51 -20.13 2.73
N SER A 78 -11.90 -20.77 1.73
CA SER A 78 -10.48 -20.66 1.42
C SER A 78 -10.19 -19.53 0.44
N ILE A 79 -9.04 -18.88 0.65
CA ILE A 79 -8.52 -17.82 -0.22
C ILE A 79 -7.03 -18.07 -0.49
N GLU A 80 -6.64 -17.94 -1.75
CA GLU A 80 -5.26 -17.88 -2.20
C GLU A 80 -5.04 -16.57 -2.97
N MET A 81 -4.00 -15.81 -2.60
CA MET A 81 -3.60 -14.59 -3.28
C MET A 81 -2.12 -14.64 -3.65
N ALA A 82 -1.73 -14.03 -4.76
CA ALA A 82 -0.32 -13.83 -5.10
C ALA A 82 -0.04 -12.34 -5.37
N ALA A 83 0.95 -11.80 -4.65
CA ALA A 83 1.35 -10.40 -4.76
C ALA A 83 2.87 -10.28 -4.86
N ASP A 84 3.35 -9.49 -5.81
CA ASP A 84 4.75 -9.10 -5.92
C ASP A 84 5.28 -8.26 -4.74
N ASP A 85 6.55 -8.45 -4.45
CA ASP A 85 7.39 -7.70 -3.51
C ASP A 85 8.82 -7.68 -4.06
N TRP A 86 9.76 -7.11 -3.33
CA TRP A 86 11.18 -7.17 -3.67
C TRP A 86 12.09 -7.35 -2.46
N THR A 87 13.24 -7.97 -2.70
CA THR A 87 14.28 -8.18 -1.70
C THR A 87 14.97 -6.86 -1.34
N GLY A 88 15.82 -6.85 -0.32
CA GLY A 88 16.65 -5.68 0.00
C GLY A 88 17.57 -5.24 -1.15
N GLY A 89 17.88 -6.16 -2.08
CA GLY A 89 18.66 -5.89 -3.29
C GLY A 89 17.81 -5.57 -4.52
N SER A 90 16.55 -5.17 -4.34
CA SER A 90 15.63 -4.79 -5.44
C SER A 90 15.33 -5.89 -6.45
N MET A 91 15.47 -7.17 -6.06
CA MET A 91 15.05 -8.29 -6.90
C MET A 91 13.56 -8.59 -6.66
N PRO A 92 12.70 -8.58 -7.69
CA PRO A 92 11.28 -8.86 -7.54
C PRO A 92 11.03 -10.34 -7.27
N PHE A 93 9.99 -10.64 -6.49
CA PHE A 93 9.46 -12.00 -6.28
C PHE A 93 7.97 -11.95 -5.96
N GLU A 94 7.25 -13.06 -6.07
CA GLU A 94 5.84 -13.16 -5.67
C GLU A 94 5.70 -13.90 -4.33
N ARG A 95 4.85 -13.35 -3.45
CA ARG A 95 4.40 -14.01 -2.22
C ARG A 95 3.03 -14.61 -2.44
N TYR A 96 2.86 -15.85 -2.03
CA TYR A 96 1.57 -16.54 -2.07
C TYR A 96 0.97 -16.60 -0.67
N PHE A 97 -0.13 -15.89 -0.47
CA PHE A 97 -0.92 -15.86 0.75
C PHE A 97 -2.00 -16.93 0.65
N ARG A 98 -2.03 -17.85 1.61
CA ARG A 98 -3.03 -18.93 1.69
C ARG A 98 -3.70 -18.86 3.05
N GLY A 99 -5.02 -18.89 3.08
CA GLY A 99 -5.75 -18.74 4.32
C GLY A 99 -7.24 -19.06 4.19
N THR A 100 -7.97 -18.78 5.26
CA THR A 100 -9.42 -18.97 5.33
C THR A 100 -10.11 -17.78 5.98
N MET A 101 -11.42 -17.67 5.74
CA MET A 101 -12.29 -16.72 6.41
C MET A 101 -13.00 -17.36 7.59
N ILE A 102 -12.79 -16.82 8.79
CA ILE A 102 -13.42 -17.29 10.02
C ILE A 102 -14.02 -16.08 10.73
N LYS A 103 -15.34 -16.12 10.95
CA LYS A 103 -16.09 -15.07 11.68
C LYS A 103 -15.87 -13.64 11.14
N GLY A 104 -15.74 -13.50 9.82
CA GLY A 104 -15.60 -12.19 9.16
C GLY A 104 -14.18 -11.61 9.15
N GLU A 105 -13.19 -12.34 9.65
CA GLU A 105 -11.76 -12.03 9.49
C GLU A 105 -11.09 -13.08 8.61
N MET A 106 -10.06 -12.68 7.86
CA MET A 106 -9.23 -13.62 7.09
C MET A 106 -7.89 -13.81 7.78
N SER A 107 -7.35 -15.02 7.74
CA SER A 107 -6.02 -15.29 8.27
C SER A 107 -5.38 -16.51 7.60
N GLY A 108 -4.06 -16.59 7.68
CA GLY A 108 -3.34 -17.75 7.20
C GLY A 108 -1.83 -17.54 7.18
N VAL A 109 -1.16 -18.23 6.25
CA VAL A 109 0.29 -18.17 6.06
C VAL A 109 0.63 -17.68 4.67
N PHE A 110 1.82 -17.12 4.51
CA PHE A 110 2.36 -16.80 3.21
C PHE A 110 3.74 -17.43 3.01
N GLY A 111 4.10 -17.65 1.77
CA GLY A 111 5.38 -18.24 1.39
C GLY A 111 5.58 -18.27 -0.12
N PRO A 112 6.52 -19.10 -0.62
CA PRO A 112 6.72 -19.31 -2.04
C PRO A 112 5.50 -19.99 -2.71
N GLU A 113 5.50 -19.99 -4.05
CA GLU A 113 4.50 -20.73 -4.83
C GLU A 113 4.58 -22.23 -4.58
N ASN A 114 5.81 -22.75 -4.60
CA ASN A 114 6.14 -24.16 -4.45
C ASN A 114 7.17 -24.34 -3.33
N ASP A 115 7.32 -25.57 -2.85
CA ASP A 115 8.34 -25.91 -1.88
C ASP A 115 9.75 -25.55 -2.38
N ILE A 116 10.56 -25.01 -1.47
CA ILE A 116 11.94 -24.60 -1.76
C ILE A 116 12.94 -25.66 -1.31
N THR A 117 14.07 -25.73 -2.01
CA THR A 117 15.16 -26.66 -1.71
C THR A 117 15.88 -26.29 -0.40
N GLU A 118 16.60 -27.25 0.18
CA GLU A 118 17.41 -26.98 1.38
C GLU A 118 18.50 -25.91 1.14
N GLU A 119 19.05 -25.83 -0.08
CA GLU A 119 20.00 -24.78 -0.46
C GLU A 119 19.34 -23.39 -0.46
N GLN A 120 18.10 -23.29 -0.96
CA GLN A 120 17.34 -22.04 -0.96
C GLN A 120 16.96 -21.61 0.46
N LYS A 121 16.58 -22.55 1.33
CA LYS A 121 16.36 -22.29 2.76
C LYS A 121 17.64 -21.78 3.42
N LEU A 122 18.78 -22.43 3.14
CA LEU A 122 20.08 -22.03 3.67
C LEU A 122 20.50 -20.65 3.17
N LEU A 123 20.22 -20.31 1.91
CA LEU A 123 20.45 -18.97 1.37
C LEU A 123 19.65 -17.91 2.14
N CYS A 124 18.36 -18.16 2.38
CA CYS A 124 17.50 -17.28 3.16
C CYS A 124 17.94 -17.11 4.62
N GLN A 125 18.58 -18.12 5.21
CA GLN A 125 19.18 -18.03 6.54
C GLN A 125 20.48 -17.20 6.54
N LYS A 126 21.35 -17.40 5.54
CA LYS A 126 22.64 -16.72 5.42
C LYS A 126 22.52 -15.26 5.00
N ILE A 127 21.57 -14.97 4.12
CA ILE A 127 21.34 -13.62 3.57
C ILE A 127 19.85 -13.26 3.75
N PRO A 128 19.40 -12.96 4.98
CA PRO A 128 17.98 -12.75 5.25
C PRO A 128 17.37 -11.68 4.35
N LEU A 129 18.02 -10.53 4.20
CA LEU A 129 17.50 -9.42 3.38
C LEU A 129 17.48 -9.72 1.87
N GLY A 130 18.27 -10.70 1.41
CA GLY A 130 18.31 -11.13 0.01
C GLY A 130 17.38 -12.29 -0.30
N CYS A 131 16.66 -12.83 0.69
CA CYS A 131 15.78 -13.98 0.53
C CYS A 131 14.56 -13.64 -0.36
N PRO A 132 14.38 -14.32 -1.50
CA PRO A 132 13.20 -14.16 -2.35
C PRO A 132 12.04 -15.11 -1.96
N PHE A 133 12.22 -15.92 -0.92
CA PHE A 133 11.21 -16.89 -0.42
C PHE A 133 10.89 -16.69 1.07
N PRO A 134 10.57 -15.46 1.52
CA PRO A 134 10.17 -15.23 2.90
C PRO A 134 8.83 -15.88 3.22
N GLU A 135 8.73 -16.38 4.46
CA GLU A 135 7.55 -17.05 5.01
C GLU A 135 7.07 -16.32 6.27
N GLY A 136 5.81 -16.54 6.61
CA GLY A 136 5.21 -15.99 7.82
C GLY A 136 3.69 -16.12 7.82
N SER A 137 3.06 -15.36 8.71
CA SER A 137 1.60 -15.32 8.87
C SER A 137 1.00 -14.02 8.36
N TRP A 138 -0.28 -14.04 8.02
CA TRP A 138 -1.03 -12.86 7.66
C TRP A 138 -2.44 -12.88 8.25
N THR A 139 -3.00 -11.69 8.43
CA THR A 139 -4.38 -11.46 8.86
C THR A 139 -4.97 -10.34 8.03
N ALA A 140 -6.29 -10.34 7.83
CA ALA A 140 -6.99 -9.21 7.26
C ALA A 140 -8.32 -8.96 7.98
N LYS A 141 -8.51 -7.72 8.40
CA LYS A 141 -9.71 -7.24 9.09
C LYS A 141 -10.44 -6.23 8.23
N ARG A 142 -11.77 -6.20 8.31
CA ARG A 142 -12.56 -5.23 7.53
C ARG A 142 -12.18 -3.81 7.95
N LEU A 143 -12.01 -2.95 6.96
CA LEU A 143 -11.96 -1.52 7.19
C LEU A 143 -13.40 -1.03 7.32
N GLU A 144 -13.83 -0.85 8.56
CA GLU A 144 -15.09 -0.15 8.81
C GLU A 144 -14.91 1.30 8.39
N LYS A 145 -15.83 1.83 7.58
CA LYS A 145 -15.94 3.28 7.41
C LYS A 145 -16.26 3.82 8.80
N GLU A 146 -15.37 4.63 9.36
CA GLU A 146 -15.57 5.25 10.67
C GLU A 146 -17.02 5.72 10.79
N SER A 147 -17.78 5.03 11.65
CA SER A 147 -19.09 5.51 12.03
C SER A 147 -18.86 6.84 12.75
N VAL A 148 -19.64 7.85 12.38
CA VAL A 148 -19.61 9.24 12.89
C VAL A 148 -19.96 9.33 14.39
N THR A 149 -19.82 8.24 15.14
CA THR A 149 -20.15 8.09 16.56
C THR A 149 -18.97 8.32 17.50
N ALA A 150 -17.75 8.54 16.99
CA ALA A 150 -16.69 9.13 17.82
C ALA A 150 -17.16 10.51 18.28
N LYS A 151 -17.19 10.75 19.60
CA LYS A 151 -17.50 12.07 20.14
C LYS A 151 -16.58 13.09 19.44
N PRO A 152 -17.10 14.20 18.90
CA PRO A 152 -16.26 15.22 18.29
C PRO A 152 -15.26 15.71 19.33
N SER A 153 -14.00 15.34 19.12
CA SER A 153 -12.86 15.84 19.86
C SER A 153 -12.34 17.05 19.10
N ASN A 154 -12.41 18.24 19.71
CA ASN A 154 -11.76 19.44 19.16
C ASN A 154 -10.25 19.45 19.47
N GLN A 155 -9.69 18.34 19.95
CA GLN A 155 -8.29 18.25 20.33
C GLN A 155 -7.41 18.08 19.09
N LYS A 156 -6.77 19.17 18.69
CA LYS A 156 -5.68 19.13 17.71
C LYS A 156 -4.47 18.46 18.35
N ILE A 157 -4.06 17.32 17.83
CA ILE A 157 -2.85 16.62 18.29
C ILE A 157 -1.63 17.47 17.92
N ASN A 158 -0.67 17.59 18.85
CA ASN A 158 0.62 18.20 18.57
C ASN A 158 1.58 17.14 18.06
N PHE A 159 2.01 17.25 16.80
CA PHE A 159 2.97 16.35 16.17
C PHE A 159 4.43 16.80 16.33
N THR A 160 4.69 17.95 16.96
CA THR A 160 6.05 18.53 17.08
C THR A 160 7.01 17.56 17.73
N GLY A 161 8.12 17.25 17.08
CA GLY A 161 9.18 16.40 17.61
C GLY A 161 9.97 15.67 16.51
N LYS A 162 11.01 14.97 16.94
CA LYS A 162 11.77 14.05 16.10
C LYS A 162 11.12 12.67 16.10
N TRP A 163 10.96 12.09 14.92
CA TRP A 163 10.30 10.82 14.75
C TRP A 163 11.27 9.77 14.18
N GLY A 164 11.05 8.50 14.55
CA GLY A 164 11.78 7.34 14.04
C GLY A 164 10.82 6.35 13.39
N ILE A 165 11.30 5.60 12.41
CA ILE A 165 10.51 4.56 11.72
C ILE A 165 10.27 3.39 12.67
N VAL A 166 9.00 3.06 12.87
CA VAL A 166 8.57 1.81 13.50
C VAL A 166 8.38 0.76 12.42
N GLU A 167 7.54 1.07 11.43
CA GLU A 167 7.12 0.14 10.40
C GLU A 167 6.86 0.90 9.09
N ARG A 168 7.14 0.26 7.95
CA ARG A 168 6.68 0.72 6.64
C ARG A 168 5.66 -0.27 6.12
N GLY A 169 4.66 0.25 5.43
CA GLY A 169 3.61 -0.54 4.83
C GLY A 169 4.12 -1.57 3.82
N MET A 170 3.20 -2.44 3.41
CA MET A 170 3.43 -3.39 2.33
C MET A 170 3.91 -2.65 1.07
N ARG A 171 4.94 -3.21 0.46
CA ARG A 171 5.55 -2.71 -0.77
C ARG A 171 4.94 -3.45 -1.97
N ARG A 172 4.93 -2.79 -3.13
CA ARG A 172 4.33 -3.30 -4.38
C ARG A 172 5.13 -2.82 -5.58
N TRP A 173 5.65 -3.77 -6.36
CA TRP A 173 6.43 -3.52 -7.56
C TRP A 173 5.51 -3.10 -8.69
N THR A 174 4.41 -3.83 -8.87
CA THR A 174 3.39 -3.56 -9.88
C THR A 174 2.29 -2.64 -9.35
N MET A 175 1.70 -1.87 -10.25
CA MET A 175 0.58 -0.95 -10.01
C MET A 175 -0.46 -1.16 -11.11
N ASP A 176 -1.72 -0.79 -10.86
CA ASP A 176 -2.78 -0.85 -11.87
C ASP A 176 -2.69 0.34 -12.83
N LEU A 177 -1.75 0.26 -13.78
CA LEU A 177 -1.41 1.36 -14.68
C LEU A 177 -2.42 1.52 -15.83
N THR A 178 -2.62 2.76 -16.26
CA THR A 178 -3.27 3.08 -17.54
C THR A 178 -2.38 2.66 -18.72
N ASP A 179 -2.94 2.56 -19.92
CA ASP A 179 -2.14 2.19 -21.09
C ASP A 179 -1.13 3.29 -21.46
N LYS A 180 -1.45 4.55 -21.16
CA LYS A 180 -0.50 5.69 -21.23
C LYS A 180 0.72 5.44 -20.33
N ALA A 181 0.51 5.09 -19.07
CA ALA A 181 1.60 4.86 -18.13
C ALA A 181 2.39 3.57 -18.43
N LYS A 182 1.74 2.51 -18.93
CA LYS A 182 2.43 1.31 -19.42
C LYS A 182 3.39 1.65 -20.56
N LYS A 183 2.91 2.38 -21.56
CA LYS A 183 3.74 2.83 -22.68
C LYS A 183 4.90 3.74 -22.23
N TRP A 184 4.66 4.60 -21.24
CA TRP A 184 5.75 5.39 -20.65
C TRP A 184 6.85 4.51 -20.05
N ASN A 185 6.46 3.48 -19.29
CA ASN A 185 7.38 2.57 -18.60
C ASN A 185 8.22 1.71 -19.56
N GLU A 186 7.70 1.37 -20.75
CA GLU A 186 8.41 0.53 -21.73
C GLU A 186 9.78 1.08 -22.13
N GLU A 187 9.93 2.40 -22.15
CA GLU A 187 11.20 3.05 -22.48
C GLU A 187 11.83 3.77 -21.27
N PHE A 188 11.33 3.58 -20.05
CA PHE A 188 11.94 4.18 -18.85
C PHE A 188 13.32 3.57 -18.58
N ASN A 189 14.33 4.42 -18.46
CA ASN A 189 15.68 4.02 -18.08
C ASN A 189 15.97 4.54 -16.66
N VAL A 190 16.12 3.62 -15.72
CA VAL A 190 16.33 3.96 -14.29
C VAL A 190 17.62 4.75 -14.04
N GLU A 191 18.66 4.53 -14.84
CA GLU A 191 19.95 5.21 -14.69
C GLU A 191 19.86 6.62 -15.27
N LEU A 192 19.26 6.76 -16.46
CA LEU A 192 19.25 8.04 -17.19
C LEU A 192 18.09 8.98 -16.81
N ASP A 193 16.94 8.42 -16.41
CA ASP A 193 15.70 9.21 -16.22
C ASP A 193 15.41 9.56 -14.75
N LEU A 194 15.95 8.80 -13.78
CA LEU A 194 15.58 8.99 -12.38
C LEU A 194 16.12 10.33 -11.85
N PRO A 195 15.27 11.27 -11.36
CA PRO A 195 15.70 12.61 -10.98
C PRO A 195 16.80 12.65 -9.91
N ARG A 196 16.79 11.68 -8.99
CA ARG A 196 17.74 11.59 -7.88
C ARG A 196 19.20 11.53 -8.32
N GLN A 197 19.47 10.96 -9.49
CA GLN A 197 20.83 10.82 -10.03
C GLN A 197 21.49 12.18 -10.28
N ARG A 198 20.70 13.24 -10.40
CA ARG A 198 21.15 14.61 -10.74
C ARG A 198 20.92 15.61 -9.62
N CYS A 199 20.80 15.14 -8.38
CA CYS A 199 20.50 15.97 -7.21
C CYS A 199 19.18 16.74 -7.31
N VAL A 200 18.24 16.23 -8.11
CA VAL A 200 16.88 16.74 -8.19
C VAL A 200 16.00 15.91 -7.26
N SER A 201 15.07 16.57 -6.57
CA SER A 201 14.07 15.90 -5.75
C SER A 201 13.35 14.82 -6.59
N SER A 202 13.15 13.64 -6.00
CA SER A 202 12.37 12.57 -6.64
C SER A 202 10.87 12.75 -6.42
N GLY A 203 10.46 13.88 -5.85
CA GLY A 203 9.07 14.19 -5.56
C GLY A 203 8.54 13.50 -4.31
N PHE A 204 7.36 13.94 -3.89
CA PHE A 204 6.78 13.57 -2.60
C PHE A 204 6.55 12.05 -2.45
N VAL A 205 5.97 11.38 -3.46
CA VAL A 205 5.62 9.95 -3.37
C VAL A 205 6.84 9.07 -3.13
N ASN A 206 7.97 9.36 -3.77
CA ASN A 206 9.21 8.59 -3.62
C ASN A 206 9.84 8.81 -2.23
N GLY A 207 9.78 10.04 -1.71
CA GLY A 207 10.29 10.38 -0.38
C GLY A 207 9.43 9.89 0.80
N PHE A 208 8.20 9.44 0.55
CA PHE A 208 7.21 9.11 1.57
C PHE A 208 7.70 8.04 2.58
N GLY A 209 7.31 8.22 3.84
CA GLY A 209 7.61 7.28 4.92
C GLY A 209 9.00 7.40 5.55
N SER A 210 9.85 8.31 5.05
CA SER A 210 11.12 8.64 5.71
C SER A 210 10.87 9.32 7.06
N ALA A 211 11.71 9.04 8.06
CA ALA A 211 11.60 9.59 9.41
C ALA A 211 11.63 11.13 9.38
N PRO A 212 10.57 11.81 9.87
CA PRO A 212 10.52 13.27 9.85
C PRO A 212 11.01 13.90 11.15
N GLU A 213 11.45 15.14 11.04
CA GLU A 213 11.40 16.11 12.12
C GLU A 213 10.23 17.07 11.87
N ILE A 214 9.37 17.26 12.87
CA ILE A 214 8.12 18.00 12.74
C ILE A 214 8.11 19.21 13.67
N PHE A 215 7.76 20.37 13.12
CA PHE A 215 7.48 21.60 13.87
C PHE A 215 6.05 22.05 13.57
N GLN A 216 5.23 22.15 14.60
CA GLN A 216 3.83 22.55 14.45
C GLN A 216 3.58 23.87 15.17
N ASP A 217 3.04 24.84 14.42
CA ASP A 217 2.45 26.06 14.96
C ASP A 217 0.93 26.06 14.70
N LYS A 218 0.25 27.14 15.09
CA LYS A 218 -1.21 27.26 14.97
C LYS A 218 -1.74 27.26 13.52
N ASN A 219 -0.91 27.67 12.56
CA ASN A 219 -1.28 27.92 11.17
C ASN A 219 -0.58 26.96 10.20
N LYS A 220 0.43 26.21 10.66
CA LYS A 220 1.29 25.42 9.76
C LYS A 220 2.02 24.30 10.50
N ILE A 221 2.21 23.18 9.80
CA ILE A 221 3.14 22.12 10.15
C ILE A 221 4.30 22.14 9.15
N THR A 222 5.53 22.18 9.66
CA THR A 222 6.75 22.04 8.86
C THR A 222 7.34 20.67 9.11
N ILE A 223 7.57 19.92 8.04
CA ILE A 223 8.17 18.59 8.07
C ILE A 223 9.51 18.68 7.38
N ILE A 224 10.58 18.28 8.07
CA ILE A 224 11.93 18.17 7.52
C ILE A 224 12.25 16.69 7.39
N THR A 225 12.67 16.30 6.20
CA THR A 225 13.02 14.92 5.87
C THR A 225 14.29 14.92 5.01
N SER A 226 15.38 14.36 5.53
CA SER A 226 16.71 14.51 4.92
C SER A 226 17.01 15.99 4.63
N SER A 227 17.21 16.37 3.36
CA SER A 227 17.49 17.75 2.94
C SER A 227 16.25 18.47 2.39
N GLU A 228 15.05 17.89 2.51
CA GLU A 228 13.80 18.46 1.99
C GLU A 228 12.94 19.06 3.10
N VAL A 229 12.27 20.18 2.78
CA VAL A 229 11.36 20.87 3.71
C VAL A 229 9.98 20.95 3.09
N ARG A 230 9.00 20.32 3.74
CA ARG A 230 7.58 20.39 3.38
C ARG A 230 6.83 21.26 4.37
N ARG A 231 5.84 21.99 3.88
CA ARG A 231 4.94 22.84 4.70
C ARG A 231 3.50 22.45 4.41
N ILE A 232 2.76 22.16 5.47
CA ILE A 232 1.32 21.89 5.46
C ILE A 232 0.65 23.08 6.12
N TYR A 233 -0.15 23.83 5.36
CA TYR A 233 -0.86 24.98 5.88
C TYR A 233 -2.20 24.56 6.50
N LEU A 234 -2.54 25.15 7.64
CA LEU A 234 -3.73 24.84 8.44
C LEU A 234 -4.72 26.02 8.49
N ASP A 235 -4.47 27.07 7.71
CA ASP A 235 -5.18 28.36 7.74
C ASP A 235 -5.79 28.74 6.40
N ASP A 236 -6.26 27.73 5.65
CA ASP A 236 -7.04 27.83 4.40
C ASP A 236 -6.41 28.63 3.26
N ARG A 237 -5.15 29.07 3.41
CA ARG A 237 -4.43 29.73 2.32
C ARG A 237 -4.29 28.77 1.14
N VAL A 238 -4.31 29.34 -0.06
CA VAL A 238 -4.18 28.61 -1.33
C VAL A 238 -2.97 29.13 -2.11
N PRO A 239 -2.36 28.31 -2.99
CA PRO A 239 -1.29 28.78 -3.85
C PRO A 239 -1.82 29.84 -4.83
N PRO A 240 -0.96 30.73 -5.35
CA PRO A 240 -1.35 31.66 -6.42
C PRO A 240 -1.92 30.92 -7.63
N LYS A 241 -2.87 31.54 -8.34
CA LYS A 241 -3.53 30.95 -9.52
C LYS A 241 -2.54 30.48 -10.59
N TYR A 242 -1.42 31.18 -10.73
CA TYR A 242 -0.34 30.89 -11.69
C TYR A 242 0.95 30.47 -10.96
N SER A 243 0.83 29.52 -10.05
CA SER A 243 1.97 28.89 -9.40
C SER A 243 2.53 27.78 -10.28
N ASP A 244 3.85 27.75 -10.45
CA ASP A 244 4.55 26.57 -10.94
C ASP A 244 4.39 25.40 -9.95
N TRP A 245 4.82 24.22 -10.38
CA TRP A 245 4.86 23.03 -9.53
C TRP A 245 5.95 23.15 -8.47
N TYR A 246 5.72 22.47 -7.34
CA TYR A 246 6.72 22.34 -6.28
C TYR A 246 7.14 20.87 -6.18
N PRO A 247 8.43 20.58 -5.90
CA PRO A 247 8.89 19.19 -5.75
C PRO A 247 8.03 18.34 -4.82
N LEU A 248 7.58 18.93 -3.71
CA LEU A 248 6.70 18.27 -2.73
C LEU A 248 5.23 18.72 -2.79
N GLY A 249 4.88 19.54 -3.79
CA GLY A 249 3.56 20.13 -3.94
C GLY A 249 3.19 21.17 -2.88
N PHE A 250 1.99 21.72 -3.04
CA PHE A 250 1.32 22.58 -2.05
C PHE A 250 0.42 21.72 -1.18
N SER A 251 0.60 21.76 0.14
CA SER A 251 -0.15 20.92 1.09
C SER A 251 -1.06 21.77 2.00
N SER A 252 -2.34 21.42 2.05
CA SER A 252 -3.35 22.00 2.95
C SER A 252 -3.89 20.93 3.89
N GLY A 253 -3.96 21.23 5.18
CA GLY A 253 -4.39 20.32 6.23
C GLY A 253 -5.66 20.77 6.92
N THR A 254 -6.57 19.84 7.16
CA THR A 254 -7.82 20.04 7.92
C THR A 254 -7.94 18.96 8.97
N TRP A 255 -8.43 19.31 10.15
CA TRP A 255 -8.69 18.35 11.23
C TRP A 255 -10.08 17.75 11.09
N GLU A 256 -10.15 16.43 11.07
CA GLU A 256 -11.37 15.63 11.20
C GLU A 256 -11.28 14.92 12.56
N ASN A 257 -11.86 15.52 13.60
CA ASN A 257 -11.62 15.14 15.00
C ASN A 257 -10.12 15.18 15.35
N GLU A 258 -9.53 14.04 15.71
CA GLU A 258 -8.12 13.89 16.08
C GLU A 258 -7.24 13.49 14.89
N THR A 259 -7.83 13.30 13.71
CA THR A 259 -7.13 12.94 12.48
C THR A 259 -6.83 14.21 11.68
N LEU A 260 -5.56 14.42 11.34
CA LEU A 260 -5.19 15.46 10.38
C LEU A 260 -5.27 14.88 8.97
N VAL A 261 -6.16 15.42 8.15
CA VAL A 261 -6.29 15.10 6.73
C VAL A 261 -5.56 16.16 5.91
N VAL A 262 -4.59 15.73 5.12
CA VAL A 262 -3.77 16.62 4.29
C VAL A 262 -4.02 16.34 2.82
N ARG A 263 -4.32 17.39 2.06
CA ARG A 263 -4.45 17.34 0.60
C ARG A 263 -3.28 18.07 -0.04
N THR A 264 -2.63 17.43 -1.00
CA THR A 264 -1.49 17.99 -1.71
C THR A 264 -1.75 18.02 -3.21
N LYS A 265 -1.54 19.18 -3.83
CA LYS A 265 -1.67 19.45 -5.28
C LYS A 265 -0.44 20.19 -5.79
N ASN A 266 -0.41 20.56 -7.08
CA ASN A 266 0.70 21.29 -7.70
C ASN A 266 2.03 20.55 -7.54
N LEU A 267 1.98 19.22 -7.60
CA LEU A 267 3.15 18.34 -7.52
C LEU A 267 3.97 18.48 -8.79
N MET A 268 5.29 18.58 -8.64
CA MET A 268 6.21 18.41 -9.76
C MET A 268 5.99 17.01 -10.34
N PRO A 269 5.71 16.89 -11.66
CA PRO A 269 5.63 15.58 -12.27
C PRO A 269 6.92 14.79 -12.01
N SER A 270 6.78 13.49 -11.74
CA SER A 270 7.89 12.65 -11.28
C SER A 270 7.60 11.17 -11.56
N VAL A 271 8.36 10.28 -10.94
CA VAL A 271 8.12 8.83 -10.92
C VAL A 271 8.08 8.31 -9.48
N ARG A 272 7.26 7.28 -9.21
CA ARG A 272 7.10 6.65 -7.88
C ARG A 272 8.40 6.03 -7.33
N GLY A 273 9.39 5.78 -8.18
CA GLY A 273 10.67 5.18 -7.82
C GLY A 273 11.40 4.61 -9.03
N PHE A 274 12.32 3.68 -8.77
CA PHE A 274 13.11 2.98 -9.79
C PHE A 274 12.29 2.12 -10.78
N MET A 275 10.99 1.93 -10.55
CA MET A 275 10.07 1.19 -11.43
C MET A 275 9.53 2.07 -12.56
N GLY A 276 9.78 3.38 -12.52
CA GLY A 276 9.42 4.31 -13.61
C GLY A 276 7.97 4.77 -13.63
N ASN A 277 7.08 4.23 -12.78
CA ASN A 277 5.66 4.57 -12.77
C ASN A 277 5.46 6.10 -12.65
N PRO A 278 4.87 6.76 -13.67
CA PRO A 278 4.81 8.22 -13.75
C PRO A 278 3.76 8.82 -12.80
N ILE A 279 4.02 10.06 -12.39
CA ILE A 279 3.13 10.90 -11.59
C ILE A 279 2.90 12.20 -12.37
N SER A 280 1.65 12.52 -12.67
CA SER A 280 1.28 13.71 -13.43
C SER A 280 1.25 14.98 -12.58
N SER A 281 1.27 16.14 -13.23
CA SER A 281 1.06 17.45 -12.58
C SER A 281 -0.37 17.65 -12.07
N ASN A 282 -1.33 16.88 -12.59
CA ASN A 282 -2.73 16.89 -12.19
C ASN A 282 -3.03 15.95 -11.01
N SER A 283 -2.00 15.28 -10.48
CA SER A 283 -2.16 14.37 -9.35
C SER A 283 -2.56 15.11 -8.06
N GLU A 284 -3.34 14.41 -7.23
CA GLU A 284 -3.68 14.82 -5.87
C GLU A 284 -3.23 13.72 -4.91
N ILE A 285 -2.58 14.10 -3.82
CA ILE A 285 -2.25 13.18 -2.73
C ILE A 285 -3.14 13.52 -1.54
N VAL A 286 -3.73 12.50 -0.93
CA VAL A 286 -4.45 12.61 0.34
C VAL A 286 -3.70 11.81 1.39
N GLU A 287 -3.31 12.46 2.47
CA GLU A 287 -2.77 11.79 3.65
C GLU A 287 -3.74 11.87 4.83
N ARG A 288 -3.72 10.85 5.69
CA ARG A 288 -4.38 10.85 7.00
C ARG A 288 -3.34 10.54 8.06
N PHE A 289 -3.20 11.42 9.04
CA PHE A 289 -2.29 11.32 10.16
C PHE A 289 -3.10 11.01 11.43
N GLU A 290 -2.85 9.85 12.01
CA GLU A 290 -3.62 9.30 13.13
C GLU A 290 -2.65 8.85 14.23
N MET A 291 -2.83 9.36 15.45
CA MET A 291 -2.05 8.92 16.60
C MET A 291 -2.80 7.81 17.32
N ASP A 292 -2.15 6.69 17.59
CA ASP A 292 -2.73 5.66 18.46
C ASP A 292 -2.43 5.91 19.95
N GLU A 293 -3.01 5.06 20.80
CA GLU A 293 -2.88 5.15 22.26
C GLU A 293 -1.44 4.99 22.76
N ASP A 294 -0.58 4.34 21.97
CA ASP A 294 0.84 4.14 22.27
C ASP A 294 1.71 5.33 21.82
N GLY A 295 1.11 6.35 21.21
CA GLY A 295 1.82 7.51 20.67
C GLY A 295 2.58 7.20 19.38
N ILE A 296 2.17 6.16 18.65
CA ILE A 296 2.65 5.89 17.30
C ILE A 296 1.78 6.68 16.32
N LEU A 297 2.45 7.44 15.46
CA LEU A 297 1.84 8.20 14.37
C LEU A 297 1.72 7.30 13.14
N ASN A 298 0.50 6.90 12.83
CA ASN A 298 0.11 6.14 11.65
C ASN A 298 -0.22 7.13 10.53
N VAL A 299 0.48 7.03 9.40
CA VAL A 299 0.26 7.91 8.25
C VAL A 299 -0.07 7.07 7.03
N HIS A 300 -1.24 7.32 6.46
CA HIS A 300 -1.75 6.69 5.26
C HIS A 300 -1.74 7.71 4.12
N MET A 301 -1.22 7.35 2.96
CA MET A 301 -1.11 8.21 1.79
C MET A 301 -1.74 7.52 0.59
N THR A 302 -2.67 8.20 -0.08
CA THR A 302 -3.30 7.74 -1.32
C THR A 302 -3.00 8.72 -2.44
N LEU A 303 -2.49 8.20 -3.56
CA LEU A 303 -2.20 8.96 -4.76
C LEU A 303 -3.36 8.84 -5.75
N TYR A 304 -4.02 9.96 -6.04
CA TYR A 304 -5.04 10.08 -7.07
C TYR A 304 -4.41 10.69 -8.32
N ASP A 305 -4.18 9.85 -9.34
CA ASP A 305 -3.66 10.28 -10.64
C ASP A 305 -4.27 9.40 -11.75
N PRO A 306 -5.52 9.69 -12.16
CA PRO A 306 -6.28 8.86 -13.10
C PRO A 306 -5.68 8.84 -14.51
N GLU A 307 -4.73 9.74 -14.82
CA GLU A 307 -4.00 9.70 -16.08
C GLU A 307 -3.06 8.49 -16.15
N ASN A 308 -2.50 8.09 -15.01
CA ASN A 308 -1.45 7.07 -14.92
C ASN A 308 -1.88 5.81 -14.18
N TYR A 309 -2.87 5.88 -13.28
CA TYR A 309 -3.32 4.76 -12.45
C TYR A 309 -4.84 4.59 -12.55
N LYS A 310 -5.29 3.37 -12.82
CA LYS A 310 -6.70 2.98 -12.80
C LYS A 310 -7.20 2.79 -11.36
N THR A 311 -6.34 2.24 -10.51
CA THR A 311 -6.57 2.10 -9.07
C THR A 311 -5.56 2.97 -8.32
N PRO A 312 -6.00 3.86 -7.40
CA PRO A 312 -5.10 4.72 -6.63
C PRO A 312 -4.04 3.94 -5.84
N PRO A 313 -2.74 4.22 -6.03
CA PRO A 313 -1.70 3.68 -5.18
C PRO A 313 -1.85 4.14 -3.73
N VAL A 314 -1.58 3.24 -2.80
CA VAL A 314 -1.59 3.53 -1.37
C VAL A 314 -0.21 3.23 -0.79
N SER A 315 0.21 3.98 0.22
CA SER A 315 1.38 3.66 1.03
C SER A 315 1.14 4.07 2.48
N THR A 316 1.76 3.35 3.41
CA THR A 316 1.59 3.59 4.84
C THR A 316 2.93 3.60 5.55
N VAL A 317 2.99 4.32 6.67
CA VAL A 317 4.15 4.36 7.55
C VAL A 317 3.71 4.55 8.99
N LYS A 318 4.46 3.97 9.92
CA LYS A 318 4.33 4.19 11.35
C LYS A 318 5.58 4.83 11.89
N TRP A 319 5.41 5.92 12.63
CA TRP A 319 6.49 6.60 13.30
C TRP A 319 6.26 6.64 14.81
N LYS A 320 7.34 6.62 15.58
CA LYS A 320 7.31 6.91 17.02
C LYS A 320 8.23 8.08 17.33
N ARG A 321 7.91 8.86 18.35
CA ARG A 321 8.81 9.91 18.82
C ARG A 321 10.12 9.29 19.30
N VAL A 322 11.22 9.92 18.97
CA VAL A 322 12.56 9.55 19.43
C VAL A 322 13.21 10.74 20.11
N LYS A 323 14.19 10.47 20.97
CA LYS A 323 14.97 11.54 21.60
C LYS A 323 15.80 12.27 20.54
N ASP A 324 15.89 13.59 20.71
CA ASP A 324 16.72 14.41 19.84
C ASP A 324 18.16 14.52 20.38
N GLU A 325 18.89 13.42 20.28
CA GLU A 325 20.28 13.29 20.77
C GLU A 325 21.28 13.09 19.62
N SER A 326 20.79 12.99 18.37
CA SER A 326 21.60 12.66 17.19
C SER A 326 21.65 13.80 16.16
N VAL A 327 22.83 14.02 15.60
CA VAL A 327 23.01 14.95 14.48
C VAL A 327 22.52 14.29 13.19
N VAL A 328 21.63 14.96 12.48
CA VAL A 328 21.22 14.56 11.13
C VAL A 328 22.14 15.27 10.14
N PHE A 329 22.94 14.51 9.41
CA PHE A 329 23.76 15.06 8.33
C PHE A 329 22.88 15.25 7.09
N PRO A 330 23.02 16.37 6.38
CA PRO A 330 22.34 16.55 5.10
C PRO A 330 22.82 15.48 4.12
N LEU A 331 21.93 15.06 3.23
CA LEU A 331 22.33 14.21 2.12
C LEU A 331 23.24 15.04 1.21
N LEU A 332 24.53 14.69 1.17
CA LEU A 332 25.45 15.22 0.17
C LEU A 332 25.12 14.56 -1.17
N CYS A 333 24.81 15.38 -2.17
CA CYS A 333 24.60 14.93 -3.53
C CYS A 333 25.58 15.67 -4.44
N ASP A 334 26.36 14.91 -5.20
CA ASP A 334 27.28 15.41 -6.22
C ASP A 334 26.76 15.00 -7.60
N PRO A 335 26.28 15.95 -8.42
CA PRO A 335 25.78 15.61 -9.76
C PRO A 335 26.92 15.24 -10.72
N ASP A 336 28.16 15.65 -10.45
CA ASP A 336 29.28 15.39 -11.35
C ASP A 336 29.60 13.89 -11.43
N SER A 337 29.46 13.17 -10.32
CA SER A 337 29.62 11.72 -10.28
C SER A 337 28.70 10.99 -11.29
N PHE A 338 27.44 11.42 -11.40
CA PHE A 338 26.51 10.88 -12.40
C PHE A 338 26.92 11.25 -13.83
N TYR A 339 27.19 12.53 -14.10
CA TYR A 339 27.53 12.98 -15.45
C TYR A 339 28.84 12.38 -15.96
N ARG A 340 29.82 12.17 -15.08
CA ARG A 340 31.07 11.49 -15.42
C ARG A 340 30.85 10.03 -15.76
N GLN A 341 30.04 9.31 -14.97
CA GLN A 341 29.74 7.91 -15.23
C GLN A 341 29.12 7.74 -16.62
N ILE A 342 28.03 8.45 -16.93
CA ILE A 342 27.36 8.31 -18.24
C ILE A 342 28.23 8.80 -19.41
N TYR A 343 29.20 9.70 -19.16
CA TYR A 343 30.18 10.10 -20.16
C TYR A 343 31.20 8.99 -20.43
N GLU A 344 31.74 8.39 -19.37
CA GLU A 344 32.70 7.28 -19.44
C GLU A 344 32.07 6.01 -20.06
N GLU A 345 30.77 5.79 -19.83
CA GLU A 345 30.00 4.67 -20.38
C GLU A 345 29.51 4.92 -21.83
N GLY A 346 29.60 6.15 -22.33
CA GLY A 346 29.17 6.53 -23.69
C GLY A 346 27.68 6.88 -23.83
N ASP A 347 26.94 6.99 -22.72
CA ASP A 347 25.50 7.22 -22.68
C ASP A 347 25.09 8.70 -22.61
N PHE A 348 26.05 9.62 -22.57
CA PHE A 348 25.78 11.06 -22.44
C PHE A 348 24.87 11.62 -23.55
N ASP A 349 25.09 11.22 -24.81
CA ASP A 349 24.26 11.66 -25.94
C ASP A 349 22.82 11.14 -25.84
N GLU A 350 22.65 9.90 -25.38
CA GLU A 350 21.32 9.34 -25.12
C GLU A 350 20.63 10.14 -24.01
N TYR A 351 21.31 10.35 -22.88
CA TYR A 351 20.79 11.16 -21.78
C TYR A 351 20.30 12.54 -22.24
N ILE A 352 21.06 13.23 -23.12
CA ILE A 352 20.66 14.51 -23.68
C ILE A 352 19.37 14.40 -24.52
N LYS A 353 19.27 13.39 -25.40
CA LYS A 353 18.06 13.14 -26.23
C LYS A 353 16.82 12.80 -25.39
N ARG A 354 17.02 12.21 -24.21
CA ARG A 354 15.96 11.91 -23.23
C ARG A 354 15.49 13.12 -22.42
N GLY A 355 15.81 14.35 -22.85
CA GLY A 355 15.34 15.60 -22.21
C GLY A 355 13.84 15.66 -21.94
N HIS A 356 13.04 15.11 -22.85
CA HIS A 356 11.57 15.05 -22.73
C HIS A 356 11.07 14.13 -21.60
N ARG A 357 11.93 13.28 -21.03
CA ARG A 357 11.64 12.44 -19.86
C ARG A 357 11.88 13.18 -18.53
N ARG A 358 12.50 14.35 -18.59
CA ARG A 358 12.78 15.22 -17.45
C ARG A 358 11.61 16.20 -17.34
N TYR A 359 10.90 16.11 -16.22
CA TYR A 359 9.73 16.93 -15.93
C TYR A 359 10.07 18.39 -15.63
#